data_AF-A0AA36GQ12-F1
#
_entry.id   AF-A0AA36GQ12-F1
#
_cell.length_a   1.000
_cell.length_b   1.000
_cell.length_c   1.000
_cell.angle_alpha   90.00
_cell.angle_beta   90.00
_cell.angle_gamma   90.00
#
_symmetry.space_group_name_H-M   'P 1'
#
loop_
_entity.id
_entity.type
_entity.pdbx_description
1 polymer ?
#
loop_
_entity_poly.entity_id
_entity_poly.type
_entity_poly.pdbx_seq_one_letter_code
_entity_poly.pdbx_strand_id
1 'polypeptide(L)'
;MYRLIDVNRACLALFIFLLFSLAWKCINDYQLLSICDETRRLSGSLSITQEENVLKADHIEHCVGDEAAECIPPIYPYVQNYRVSPKYHLLACTIEKNFSTMLTAILCYLYDENRFIQKGRNISTDTYRRRSCAKLNEYKSLKAVHSALNVSKWSMIAVVRNPLNRFVSGFANKCLIEEVWRKFPDRCNRCEMVSFILIN
;
A
#
# COMPACT_ATOMS: atom_id res chain seq x y z
N MET A 1 28.24 -22.81 -48.56
CA MET A 1 27.71 -21.50 -48.14
C MET A 1 26.58 -21.73 -47.14
N TYR A 2 26.89 -21.92 -45.86
CA TYR A 2 25.91 -21.95 -44.77
C TYR A 2 26.51 -21.19 -43.58
N ARG A 3 25.92 -20.04 -43.26
CA ARG A 3 26.30 -19.24 -42.08
C ARG A 3 25.71 -19.91 -40.84
N LEU A 4 26.57 -20.41 -39.97
CA LEU A 4 26.21 -20.80 -38.60
C LEU A 4 25.83 -19.52 -37.84
N ILE A 5 24.54 -19.36 -37.57
CA ILE A 5 24.00 -18.27 -36.77
C ILE A 5 24.29 -18.61 -35.30
N ASP A 6 25.01 -17.72 -34.62
CA ASP A 6 25.49 -17.85 -33.25
C ASP A 6 24.33 -17.77 -32.24
N VAL A 7 23.78 -18.94 -31.89
CA VAL A 7 22.61 -19.14 -31.02
C VAL A 7 22.78 -18.51 -29.62
N ASN A 8 24.02 -18.38 -29.14
CA ASN A 8 24.30 -17.82 -27.81
C ASN A 8 24.05 -16.31 -27.72
N ARG A 9 24.28 -15.55 -28.81
CA ARG A 9 24.01 -14.10 -28.82
C ARG A 9 22.52 -13.78 -28.89
N ALA A 10 21.75 -14.58 -29.63
CA ALA A 10 20.31 -14.42 -29.72
C ALA A 10 19.61 -14.73 -28.39
N CYS A 11 20.07 -15.76 -27.68
CA CYS A 11 19.51 -16.15 -26.39
C CYS A 11 19.80 -15.12 -25.28
N LEU A 12 21.03 -14.57 -25.25
CA LEU A 12 21.40 -13.51 -24.31
C LEU A 12 20.62 -12.22 -24.56
N ALA A 13 20.39 -11.85 -25.83
CA ALA A 13 19.59 -10.68 -26.18
C ALA A 13 18.12 -10.85 -25.76
N LEU A 14 17.52 -12.02 -25.97
CA LEU A 14 16.16 -12.34 -25.51
C LEU A 14 16.03 -12.28 -23.98
N PHE A 15 17.04 -12.78 -23.26
CA PHE A 15 17.04 -12.77 -21.80
C PHE A 15 17.14 -11.34 -21.24
N ILE A 16 18.00 -10.50 -21.84
CA ILE A 16 18.11 -9.07 -21.48
C ILE A 16 16.81 -8.33 -21.83
N PHE A 17 16.19 -8.62 -22.98
CA PHE A 17 14.92 -8.00 -23.38
C PHE A 17 13.75 -8.41 -22.46
N LEU A 18 13.73 -9.66 -21.99
CA LEU A 18 12.77 -10.13 -20.98
C LEU A 18 13.01 -9.47 -19.62
N LEU A 19 14.27 -9.33 -19.19
CA LEU A 19 14.59 -8.61 -17.95
C LEU A 19 14.23 -7.12 -18.03
N PHE A 20 14.50 -6.47 -19.17
CA PHE A 20 14.13 -5.07 -19.38
C PHE A 20 12.61 -4.88 -19.50
N SER A 21 11.89 -5.79 -20.15
CA SER A 21 10.42 -5.71 -20.23
C SER A 21 9.74 -6.00 -18.90
N LEU A 22 10.26 -6.93 -18.10
CA LEU A 22 9.80 -7.19 -16.73
C LEU A 22 10.13 -6.02 -15.80
N ALA A 23 11.32 -5.43 -15.92
CA ALA A 23 11.70 -4.23 -15.16
C ALA A 23 10.86 -3.01 -15.57
N TRP A 24 10.60 -2.81 -16.86
CA TRP A 24 9.75 -1.73 -17.37
C TRP A 24 8.30 -1.88 -16.90
N LYS A 25 7.76 -3.10 -16.86
CA LYS A 25 6.44 -3.38 -16.28
C LYS A 25 6.40 -3.08 -14.78
N CYS A 26 7.47 -3.38 -14.04
CA CYS A 26 7.56 -3.07 -12.61
C CYS A 26 7.69 -1.57 -12.31
N ILE A 27 8.27 -0.77 -13.20
CA ILE A 27 8.48 0.67 -12.99
C ILE A 27 7.20 1.47 -13.28
N ASN A 28 6.35 1.02 -14.21
CA ASN A 28 5.26 1.85 -14.75
C ASN A 28 3.94 1.82 -13.94
N ASP A 29 3.83 1.01 -12.87
CA ASP A 29 2.56 0.77 -12.16
C ASP A 29 2.44 1.48 -10.79
N TYR A 30 3.38 2.35 -10.41
CA TYR A 30 3.27 3.11 -9.15
C TYR A 30 2.62 4.48 -9.36
N GLN A 31 1.29 4.50 -9.36
CA GLN A 31 0.52 5.74 -9.20
C GLN A 31 0.32 6.06 -7.71
N LEU A 32 0.82 7.23 -7.31
CA LEU A 32 0.74 7.73 -5.94
C LEU A 32 -0.60 8.43 -5.71
N LEU A 33 -1.54 7.74 -5.05
CA LEU A 33 -2.77 8.34 -4.55
C LEU A 33 -2.54 8.98 -3.16
N SER A 34 -3.28 10.05 -2.87
CA SER A 34 -3.25 10.96 -1.71
C SER A 34 -3.48 10.36 -0.30
N ILE A 35 -3.08 9.12 -0.05
CA ILE A 35 -3.54 8.35 1.11
C ILE A 35 -2.74 8.66 2.39
N CYS A 36 -1.52 9.22 2.27
CA CYS A 36 -0.67 9.62 3.40
C CYS A 36 -0.50 11.15 3.46
N ASP A 37 -1.59 11.91 3.26
CA ASP A 37 -1.62 13.37 3.08
C ASP A 37 -1.20 14.22 4.32
N GLU A 38 -0.72 13.62 5.41
CA GLU A 38 -0.17 14.42 6.53
C GLU A 38 1.14 15.12 6.16
N THR A 39 1.91 14.58 5.21
CA THR A 39 3.14 15.22 4.71
C THR A 39 2.86 16.53 3.99
N ARG A 40 1.76 16.62 3.23
CA ARG A 40 1.40 17.79 2.42
C ARG A 40 0.98 19.00 3.28
N ARG A 41 0.44 18.74 4.48
CA ARG A 41 0.11 19.77 5.48
C ARG A 41 1.33 20.28 6.26
N LEU A 42 2.38 19.46 6.39
CA LEU A 42 3.65 19.82 7.03
C LEU A 42 4.66 20.43 6.04
N SER A 43 4.55 20.11 4.75
CA SER A 43 5.44 20.56 3.66
C SER A 43 5.10 21.94 3.10
N GLY A 44 4.54 22.84 3.91
CA GLY A 44 4.48 24.27 3.56
C GLY A 44 5.87 24.93 3.44
N SER A 45 6.97 24.17 3.59
CA SER A 45 8.33 24.71 3.67
C SER A 45 9.45 23.87 3.02
N LEU A 46 9.18 22.86 2.17
CA LEU A 46 10.29 22.14 1.49
C LEU A 46 9.89 21.58 0.12
N SER A 47 10.64 21.96 -0.91
CA SER A 47 10.46 21.58 -2.32
C SER A 47 10.74 20.10 -2.55
N ILE A 48 9.70 19.33 -2.86
CA ILE A 48 9.81 17.97 -3.38
C ILE A 48 9.77 18.07 -4.91
N THR A 49 10.79 17.53 -5.58
CA THR A 49 10.75 17.30 -7.04
C THR A 49 9.73 16.20 -7.33
N GLN A 50 8.53 16.59 -7.76
CA GLN A 50 7.52 15.68 -8.30
C GLN A 50 7.79 15.47 -9.79
N GLU A 51 8.05 14.23 -10.21
CA GLU A 51 7.87 13.84 -11.62
C GLU A 51 6.42 13.37 -11.79
N GLU A 52 5.59 14.22 -12.41
CA GLU A 52 4.21 13.89 -12.77
C GLU A 52 4.16 13.45 -14.24
N ASN A 53 4.05 12.15 -14.47
CA ASN A 53 3.60 11.62 -15.76
C ASN A 53 2.21 11.01 -15.57
N VAL A 54 1.19 11.84 -15.80
CA VAL A 54 -0.22 11.43 -15.83
C VAL A 54 -0.44 10.56 -17.05
N LEU A 55 -0.37 9.24 -16.89
CA LEU A 55 -0.98 8.33 -17.84
C LEU A 55 -2.49 8.57 -17.80
N LYS A 56 -3.01 9.21 -18.85
CA LYS A 56 -4.44 9.30 -19.19
C LYS A 56 -4.96 7.86 -19.35
N ALA A 57 -5.34 7.23 -18.25
CA ALA A 57 -6.28 6.13 -18.31
C ALA A 57 -7.60 6.71 -18.81
N ASP A 58 -8.23 6.03 -19.76
CA ASP A 58 -9.57 6.31 -20.23
C ASP A 58 -10.55 6.09 -19.06
N HIS A 59 -10.65 7.10 -18.20
CA HIS A 59 -11.53 7.12 -17.06
C HIS A 59 -12.93 7.39 -17.60
N ILE A 60 -13.75 6.34 -17.70
CA ILE A 60 -15.19 6.54 -17.57
C ILE A 60 -15.39 7.10 -16.16
N GLU A 61 -15.57 8.41 -16.07
CA GLU A 61 -15.89 9.12 -14.82
C GLU A 61 -17.33 8.77 -14.40
N HIS A 62 -17.52 7.54 -13.91
CA HIS A 62 -18.66 7.28 -13.03
C HIS A 62 -18.48 8.12 -11.77
N CYS A 63 -19.55 8.80 -11.34
CA CYS A 63 -19.61 9.69 -10.17
C CYS A 63 -19.26 11.17 -10.41
N VAL A 64 -19.64 11.73 -11.55
CA VAL A 64 -19.59 13.19 -11.82
C VAL A 64 -20.99 13.69 -12.15
N GLY A 65 -21.33 14.92 -11.71
CA GLY A 65 -22.65 15.52 -11.93
C GLY A 65 -23.72 15.03 -10.96
N ASP A 66 -24.98 15.01 -11.41
CA ASP A 66 -26.15 14.75 -10.56
C ASP A 66 -26.19 13.32 -9.98
N GLU A 67 -25.49 12.36 -10.60
CA GLU A 67 -25.37 10.96 -10.16
C GLU A 67 -24.32 10.76 -9.04
N ALA A 68 -23.55 11.79 -8.68
CA ALA A 68 -22.53 11.69 -7.64
C ALA A 68 -23.11 11.32 -6.26
N ALA A 69 -24.39 11.65 -6.02
CA ALA A 69 -25.09 11.32 -4.77
C ALA A 69 -25.36 9.82 -4.60
N GLU A 70 -25.40 9.06 -5.70
CA GLU A 70 -25.58 7.59 -5.69
C GLU A 70 -24.25 6.85 -5.48
N CYS A 71 -23.14 7.56 -5.65
CA CYS A 71 -21.81 7.02 -5.47
C CYS A 71 -21.35 6.99 -4.02
N ILE A 72 -20.44 6.05 -3.73
CA ILE A 72 -19.75 6.02 -2.45
C ILE A 72 -18.92 7.30 -2.33
N PRO A 73 -19.10 8.11 -1.27
CA PRO A 73 -18.46 9.40 -1.16
C PRO A 73 -16.94 9.24 -1.23
N PRO A 74 -16.25 10.02 -2.11
CA PRO A 74 -14.81 10.02 -2.13
C PRO A 74 -14.34 10.68 -0.83
N ILE A 75 -13.43 10.00 -0.13
CA ILE A 75 -12.71 10.49 1.06
C ILE A 75 -13.44 10.24 2.38
N TYR A 76 -13.24 9.04 2.90
CA TYR A 76 -13.33 8.80 4.34
C TYR A 76 -11.96 9.07 4.98
N PRO A 77 -11.86 9.81 6.10
CA PRO A 77 -10.60 10.00 6.81
C PRO A 77 -10.14 8.65 7.37
N TYR A 78 -9.22 7.99 6.67
CA TYR A 78 -8.64 6.74 7.12
C TYR A 78 -7.71 6.98 8.30
N VAL A 79 -7.77 6.09 9.28
CA VAL A 79 -6.79 6.07 10.37
C VAL A 79 -5.42 5.76 9.75
N GLN A 80 -4.52 6.73 9.87
CA GLN A 80 -3.14 6.58 9.42
C GLN A 80 -2.35 5.81 10.47
N ASN A 81 -1.56 4.84 10.02
CA ASN A 81 -0.68 4.06 10.87
C ASN A 81 0.72 4.16 10.31
N TYR A 82 1.69 4.45 11.18
CA TYR A 82 3.08 4.64 10.83
C TYR A 82 3.94 3.61 11.54
N ARG A 83 4.93 3.09 10.82
CA ARG A 83 5.96 2.18 11.33
C ARG A 83 7.32 2.77 11.12
N VAL A 84 8.19 2.62 12.11
CA VAL A 84 9.54 3.15 12.04
C VAL A 84 10.57 2.03 12.12
N SER A 85 11.69 2.27 11.45
CA SER A 85 12.95 1.58 11.73
C SER A 85 14.05 2.65 11.84
N PRO A 86 14.40 3.07 13.08
CA PRO A 86 15.41 4.10 13.29
C PRO A 86 16.79 3.72 12.76
N LYS A 87 17.18 2.45 12.90
CA LYS A 87 18.46 1.90 12.43
C LYS A 87 18.69 2.16 10.93
N TYR A 88 17.61 2.12 10.14
CA TYR A 88 17.66 2.31 8.69
C TYR A 88 17.09 3.66 8.24
N HIS A 89 16.74 4.56 9.16
CA HIS A 89 16.08 5.84 8.87
C HIS A 89 14.83 5.69 7.97
N LEU A 90 14.01 4.67 8.27
CA LEU A 90 12.80 4.37 7.51
C LEU A 90 11.55 4.71 8.30
N LEU A 91 10.59 5.32 7.59
CA LEU A 91 9.24 5.58 8.06
C LEU A 91 8.26 5.01 7.02
N ALA A 92 7.37 4.12 7.42
CA ALA A 92 6.39 3.52 6.52
C ALA A 92 4.96 3.87 6.93
N CYS A 93 4.16 4.35 5.98
CA CYS A 93 2.72 4.53 6.13
C CYS A 93 2.02 3.20 5.80
N THR A 94 1.50 2.49 6.79
CA THR A 94 0.87 1.18 6.60
C THR A 94 -0.63 1.35 6.35
N ILE A 95 -0.97 1.67 5.10
CA ILE A 95 -2.34 1.84 4.63
C ILE A 95 -3.05 0.48 4.59
N GLU A 96 -4.16 0.34 5.32
CA GLU A 96 -4.93 -0.90 5.33
C GLU A 96 -5.28 -1.39 3.92
N LYS A 97 -5.14 -2.71 3.73
CA LYS A 97 -5.39 -3.44 2.47
C LYS A 97 -4.46 -3.09 1.30
N ASN A 98 -3.39 -2.33 1.56
CA ASN A 98 -2.30 -2.09 0.61
C ASN A 98 -1.01 -2.73 1.15
N PHE A 99 -0.98 -4.06 1.23
CA PHE A 99 0.20 -4.79 1.73
C PHE A 99 0.58 -4.43 3.20
N SER A 100 -0.34 -3.85 3.96
CA SER A 100 -0.09 -3.30 5.30
C SER A 100 0.46 -4.30 6.31
N THR A 101 -0.02 -5.55 6.28
CA THR A 101 0.44 -6.61 7.19
C THR A 101 1.90 -6.97 6.93
N MET A 102 2.25 -7.14 5.66
CA MET A 102 3.60 -7.52 5.26
C MET A 102 4.58 -6.36 5.46
N LEU A 103 4.17 -5.13 5.10
CA LEU A 103 4.94 -3.92 5.37
C LEU A 103 5.18 -3.72 6.88
N THR A 104 4.16 -4.00 7.71
CA THR A 104 4.29 -3.99 9.18
C THR A 104 5.35 -4.99 9.65
N ALA A 105 5.30 -6.23 9.16
CA ALA A 105 6.24 -7.27 9.52
C ALA A 105 7.67 -6.93 9.10
N ILE A 106 7.85 -6.41 7.88
CA ILE A 106 9.14 -5.94 7.36
C ILE A 106 9.72 -4.84 8.26
N LEU A 107 8.94 -3.79 8.57
CA LEU A 107 9.43 -2.71 9.43
C LEU A 107 9.67 -3.17 10.87
N CYS A 108 8.93 -4.17 11.36
CA CYS A 108 9.21 -4.78 12.66
C CYS A 108 10.53 -5.57 12.66
N TYR A 109 10.80 -6.35 11.62
CA TYR A 109 12.09 -7.00 11.44
C TYR A 109 13.24 -5.98 11.40
N LEU A 110 13.11 -4.93 10.58
CA LEU A 110 14.11 -3.87 10.47
C LEU A 110 14.25 -3.01 11.73
N TYR A 111 13.26 -3.00 12.62
CA TYR A 111 13.33 -2.27 13.88
C TYR A 111 14.24 -3.00 14.89
N ASP A 112 14.13 -4.32 14.97
CA ASP A 112 14.91 -5.17 15.87
C ASP A 112 14.99 -6.59 15.29
N GLU A 113 16.01 -6.84 14.47
CA GLU A 113 16.14 -8.12 13.74
C GLU A 113 16.30 -9.28 14.74
N ASN A 114 17.10 -9.07 15.77
CA ASN A 114 17.42 -10.08 16.77
C ASN A 114 16.16 -10.53 17.50
N ARG A 115 15.36 -9.59 18.00
CA ARG A 115 14.10 -9.91 18.68
C ARG A 115 13.07 -10.53 17.75
N PHE A 116 13.05 -10.13 16.48
CA PHE A 116 12.16 -10.74 15.49
C PHE A 116 12.53 -12.20 15.23
N ILE A 117 13.82 -12.49 15.00
CA ILE A 117 14.35 -13.84 14.74
C ILE A 117 14.18 -14.73 15.98
N GLN A 118 14.53 -14.24 17.18
CA GLN A 118 14.43 -15.01 18.43
C GLN A 118 12.99 -15.43 18.75
N LYS A 119 11.99 -14.66 18.31
CA LYS A 119 10.57 -15.03 18.45
C LYS A 119 10.13 -16.12 17.47
N GLY A 120 11.02 -16.62 16.61
CA GLY A 120 10.74 -17.67 15.63
C GLY A 120 9.68 -17.26 14.60
N ARG A 121 9.59 -15.96 14.29
CA ARG A 121 8.59 -15.42 13.36
C ARG A 121 9.19 -15.24 11.98
N ASN A 122 8.35 -15.45 10.97
CA ASN A 122 8.66 -15.12 9.58
C ASN A 122 7.79 -13.94 9.16
N ILE A 123 8.24 -13.18 8.16
CA ILE A 123 7.49 -12.06 7.58
C ILE A 123 6.07 -12.51 7.17
N SER A 124 5.95 -13.72 6.62
CA SER A 124 4.67 -14.31 6.20
C SER A 124 3.78 -14.79 7.34
N THR A 125 4.32 -14.99 8.55
CA THR A 125 3.56 -15.50 9.72
C THR A 125 3.27 -14.43 10.77
N ASP A 126 3.84 -13.23 10.62
CA ASP A 126 3.53 -12.06 11.45
C ASP A 126 2.21 -11.43 10.99
N THR A 127 1.13 -11.80 11.67
CA THR A 127 -0.22 -11.34 11.34
C THR A 127 -0.62 -10.14 12.20
N TYR A 128 -1.64 -9.39 11.76
CA TYR A 128 -2.19 -8.26 12.52
C TYR A 128 -2.50 -8.59 14.00
N ARG A 129 -2.96 -9.82 14.29
CA ARG A 129 -3.30 -10.25 15.66
C ARG A 129 -2.09 -10.64 16.52
N ARG A 130 -0.95 -10.98 15.91
CA ARG A 130 0.22 -11.55 16.60
C ARG A 130 1.51 -10.77 16.30
N ARG A 131 1.43 -9.43 16.30
CA ARG A 131 2.53 -8.53 15.93
C ARG A 131 3.64 -8.53 16.98
N SER A 132 4.86 -8.84 16.56
CA SER A 132 6.02 -8.89 17.47
C SER A 132 6.48 -7.53 17.99
N CYS A 133 6.27 -6.47 17.22
CA CYS A 133 6.64 -5.08 17.56
C CYS A 133 5.45 -4.22 18.00
N ALA A 134 4.34 -4.85 18.41
CA ALA A 134 3.17 -4.12 18.88
C ALA A 134 3.55 -3.07 19.93
N LYS A 135 3.14 -1.81 19.70
CA LYS A 135 3.41 -0.63 20.56
C LYS A 135 4.89 -0.22 20.71
N LEU A 136 5.82 -0.81 19.97
CA LEU A 136 7.24 -0.44 20.04
C LEU A 136 7.65 0.50 18.92
N ASN A 137 7.31 0.14 17.68
CA ASN A 137 7.64 0.93 16.49
C ASN A 137 6.38 1.43 15.78
N GLU A 138 5.26 1.54 16.49
CA GLU A 138 3.94 1.88 15.94
C GLU A 138 3.51 3.28 16.38
N TYR A 139 3.15 4.13 15.42
CA TYR A 139 2.64 5.47 15.66
C TYR A 139 1.31 5.67 14.91
N LYS A 140 0.44 6.51 15.46
CA LYS A 140 -0.90 6.78 14.88
C LYS A 140 -0.99 8.09 14.10
N SER A 141 0.08 8.88 14.08
CA SER A 141 0.17 10.11 13.29
C SER A 141 1.63 10.46 13.04
N LEU A 142 1.88 11.20 11.97
CA LEU A 142 3.19 11.73 11.64
C LEU A 142 3.66 12.72 12.73
N LYS A 143 2.75 13.50 13.30
CA LYS A 143 3.04 14.37 14.45
C LYS A 143 3.63 13.58 15.62
N ALA A 144 3.04 12.43 15.97
CA ALA A 144 3.56 11.58 17.05
C ALA A 144 4.97 11.05 16.75
N VAL A 145 5.26 10.76 15.48
CA VAL A 145 6.61 10.37 15.03
C VAL A 145 7.59 11.52 15.22
N HIS A 146 7.29 12.72 14.71
CA HIS A 146 8.17 13.89 14.83
C HIS A 146 8.40 14.33 16.28
N SER A 147 7.41 14.14 17.16
CA SER A 147 7.55 14.40 18.59
C SER A 147 8.47 13.41 19.30
N ALA A 148 8.55 12.18 18.81
CA ALA A 148 9.36 11.12 19.44
C ALA A 148 10.75 10.97 18.81
N LEU A 149 10.92 11.33 17.54
CA LEU A 149 12.08 11.00 16.72
C LEU A 149 12.43 12.15 15.77
N ASN A 150 13.72 12.41 15.56
CA ASN A 150 14.18 13.32 14.52
C ASN A 150 14.21 12.61 13.16
N VAL A 151 13.10 12.73 12.41
CA VAL A 151 12.91 12.04 11.12
C VAL A 151 13.15 12.92 9.89
N SER A 152 13.79 14.08 10.06
CA SER A 152 14.00 15.08 9.00
C SER A 152 14.73 14.57 7.75
N LYS A 153 15.56 13.55 7.88
CA LYS A 153 16.34 12.93 6.79
C LYS A 153 15.96 11.47 6.52
N TRP A 154 14.77 11.05 6.95
CA TRP A 154 14.32 9.66 6.82
C TRP A 154 13.57 9.46 5.51
N SER A 155 13.70 8.27 4.94
CA SER A 155 12.91 7.89 3.77
C SER A 155 11.51 7.47 4.20
N MET A 156 10.49 8.11 3.61
CA MET A 156 9.10 7.73 3.81
C MET A 156 8.63 6.78 2.70
N ILE A 157 8.04 5.66 3.09
CA ILE A 157 7.56 4.61 2.18
C ILE A 157 6.06 4.43 2.35
N ALA A 158 5.33 4.38 1.24
CA ALA A 158 3.95 3.95 1.21
C ALA A 158 3.76 2.99 0.03
N VAL A 159 3.05 1.89 0.26
CA VAL A 159 2.63 0.98 -0.81
C VAL A 159 1.18 1.28 -1.11
N VAL A 160 0.87 1.55 -2.38
CA VAL A 160 -0.49 1.84 -2.85
C VAL A 160 -0.89 0.74 -3.83
N ARG A 161 -2.12 0.25 -3.70
CA ARG A 161 -2.76 -0.72 -4.59
C ARG A 161 -3.89 -0.03 -5.34
N ASN A 162 -4.25 -0.56 -6.52
CA ASN A 162 -5.44 -0.15 -7.25
C ASN A 162 -6.66 0.03 -6.30
N PRO A 163 -7.33 1.19 -6.32
CA PRO A 163 -8.39 1.52 -5.38
C PRO A 163 -9.56 0.54 -5.36
N LEU A 164 -9.98 0.02 -6.52
CA LEU A 164 -11.08 -0.94 -6.63
C LEU A 164 -10.70 -2.27 -5.95
N ASN A 165 -9.50 -2.77 -6.23
CA ASN A 165 -8.98 -3.98 -5.61
C ASN A 165 -8.82 -3.85 -4.08
N ARG A 166 -8.41 -2.66 -3.61
CA ARG A 166 -8.35 -2.33 -2.18
C ARG A 166 -9.76 -2.32 -1.57
N PHE A 167 -10.73 -1.69 -2.24
CA PHE A 167 -12.12 -1.63 -1.80
C PHE A 167 -12.72 -3.03 -1.67
N VAL A 168 -12.65 -3.86 -2.71
CA VAL A 168 -13.19 -5.24 -2.70
C VAL A 168 -12.58 -6.06 -1.57
N SER A 169 -11.26 -5.98 -1.37
CA SER A 169 -10.58 -6.70 -0.27
C SER A 169 -10.97 -6.17 1.12
N GLY A 170 -11.18 -4.86 1.24
CA GLY A 170 -11.68 -4.20 2.45
C GLY A 170 -13.08 -4.65 2.79
N PHE A 171 -13.99 -4.51 1.83
CA PHE A 171 -15.40 -4.86 1.96
C PHE A 171 -15.58 -6.35 2.28
N ALA A 172 -14.94 -7.25 1.51
CA ALA A 172 -15.05 -8.69 1.78
C ALA A 172 -14.57 -9.05 3.20
N ASN A 173 -13.45 -8.48 3.64
CA ASN A 173 -12.96 -8.76 4.98
C ASN A 173 -13.83 -8.17 6.08
N LYS A 174 -14.29 -6.91 5.95
CA LYS A 174 -15.04 -6.25 7.03
C LYS A 174 -16.52 -6.61 7.04
N CYS A 175 -17.15 -6.68 5.88
CA CYS A 175 -18.60 -6.85 5.77
C CYS A 175 -19.03 -8.31 5.64
N LEU A 176 -18.27 -9.13 4.92
CA LEU A 176 -18.63 -10.53 4.69
C LEU A 176 -18.02 -11.47 5.74
N ILE A 177 -16.74 -11.28 6.07
CA ILE A 177 -16.03 -12.18 6.99
C ILE A 177 -16.16 -11.75 8.45
N GLU A 178 -15.90 -10.47 8.75
CA GLU A 178 -15.97 -9.95 10.12
C GLU A 178 -17.39 -9.47 10.50
N GLU A 179 -18.29 -9.36 9.52
CA GLU A 179 -19.70 -8.96 9.70
C GLU A 179 -19.87 -7.71 10.58
N VAL A 180 -19.03 -6.68 10.36
CA VAL A 180 -19.01 -5.48 11.23
C VAL A 180 -20.34 -4.75 11.30
N TRP A 181 -21.22 -4.95 10.31
CA TRP A 181 -22.58 -4.42 10.26
C TRP A 181 -23.46 -4.88 11.43
N ARG A 182 -23.21 -6.06 12.00
CA ARG A 182 -23.94 -6.54 13.20
C ARG A 182 -23.81 -5.60 14.39
N LYS A 183 -22.68 -4.91 14.50
CA LYS A 183 -22.40 -3.93 15.56
C LYS A 183 -22.53 -2.48 15.07
N PHE A 184 -22.25 -2.24 13.79
CA PHE A 184 -22.26 -0.92 13.17
C PHE A 184 -22.99 -0.98 11.82
N PRO A 185 -24.33 -0.97 11.79
CA PRO A 185 -25.14 -1.23 10.59
C PRO A 185 -24.77 -0.37 9.37
N ASP A 186 -24.35 0.88 9.60
CA ASP A 186 -24.02 1.81 8.51
C ASP A 186 -22.65 1.57 7.86
N ARG A 187 -21.74 0.77 8.44
CA ARG A 187 -20.36 0.61 7.92
C ARG A 187 -20.24 -0.19 6.62
N CYS A 188 -21.27 -0.96 6.28
CA CYS A 188 -21.31 -1.79 5.08
C CYS A 188 -22.37 -1.29 4.09
N ASN A 189 -22.67 0.01 4.12
CA ASN A 189 -23.76 0.62 3.35
C ASN A 189 -25.10 -0.12 3.58
N ARG A 190 -25.32 -0.62 4.80
CA ARG A 190 -26.50 -1.41 5.19
C ARG A 190 -26.69 -2.71 4.39
N CYS A 191 -25.64 -3.21 3.73
CA CYS A 191 -25.64 -4.55 3.15
C CYS A 191 -25.51 -5.60 4.27
N GLU A 192 -26.61 -6.27 4.61
CA GLU A 192 -26.68 -7.32 5.63
C GLU A 192 -26.24 -8.70 5.08
N MET A 193 -26.47 -8.95 3.80
CA MET A 193 -25.95 -10.10 3.04
C MET A 193 -25.70 -9.65 1.60
N VAL A 194 -24.49 -9.86 1.09
CA VAL A 194 -24.29 -9.82 -0.36
C VAL A 194 -24.79 -11.15 -0.90
N SER A 195 -26.05 -11.18 -1.34
CA SER A 195 -26.47 -12.11 -2.39
C SER A 195 -25.43 -12.00 -3.49
N PHE A 196 -24.73 -13.11 -3.76
CA PHE A 196 -23.65 -13.25 -4.73
C PHE A 196 -23.68 -12.16 -5.80
N ILE A 197 -22.65 -11.30 -5.82
CA ILE A 197 -22.32 -10.52 -6.99
C ILE A 197 -21.88 -11.54 -8.06
N LEU A 198 -22.87 -12.16 -8.71
CA LEU A 198 -22.72 -12.75 -10.02
C LEU A 198 -22.66 -11.56 -10.97
N ILE A 199 -21.44 -11.15 -11.28
CA ILE A 199 -21.18 -10.36 -12.48
C ILE A 199 -21.46 -11.35 -13.62
N ASN A 200 -22.59 -11.18 -14.30
CA ASN A 200 -22.85 -11.79 -15.60
C ASN A 200 -21.90 -11.21 -16.64
#